data_AF-A0A8J7DRR7-F1
#
_entry.id   AF-A0A8J7DRR7-F1
#
_cell.length_a   1.000
_cell.length_b   1.000
_cell.length_c   1.000
_cell.angle_alpha   90.00
_cell.angle_beta   90.00
_cell.angle_gamma   90.00
#
_symmetry.space_group_name_H-M   'P 1'
#
loop_
_entity.id
_entity.type
_entity.pdbx_description
1 polymer ?
#
loop_
_entity_poly.entity_id
_entity_poly.type
_entity_poly.pdbx_seq_one_letter_code
_entity_poly.pdbx_strand_id
1 'polypeptide(L)' 'MDALFNSVDSQLVLLVAAIAVVVLVSQLFFRILSVGLVPLIGLVAIVVALQYLFGITPRQLWFEVSHLPQMAMKFFNSLA' A
#
# COMPACT_ATOMS: atom_id res chain seq x y z
N MET A 1 14.59 -52.28 3.05
CA MET A 1 13.56 -51.47 3.73
C MET A 1 14.03 -50.04 3.99
N ASP A 2 15.33 -49.79 4.18
CA ASP A 2 15.89 -48.46 4.48
C ASP A 2 15.72 -47.39 3.37
N ALA A 3 15.68 -47.80 2.10
CA ALA A 3 15.47 -46.87 0.98
C ALA A 3 14.06 -46.26 0.93
N LEU A 4 13.05 -46.95 1.49
CA LEU A 4 11.68 -46.45 1.58
C LEU A 4 11.47 -45.49 2.75
N PHE A 5 12.25 -45.63 3.83
CA PHE A 5 12.19 -44.69 4.96
C PHE A 5 12.92 -43.37 4.64
N ASN A 6 14.04 -43.42 3.91
CA ASN A 6 14.76 -42.23 3.47
C ASN A 6 13.99 -41.36 2.46
N SER A 7 13.14 -41.96 1.61
CA SER A 7 12.30 -41.20 0.67
C SER A 7 11.15 -40.48 1.39
N VAL A 8 10.61 -41.08 2.45
CA VAL A 8 9.57 -40.47 3.30
C VAL A 8 10.13 -39.29 4.08
N ASP A 9 11.33 -39.39 4.65
CA ASP A 9 11.99 -38.26 5.32
C ASP A 9 12.25 -37.09 4.36
N SER A 10 12.76 -37.36 3.16
CA SER A 10 12.99 -36.32 2.15
C SER A 10 11.69 -35.64 1.72
N GLN A 11 10.60 -36.40 1.62
CA GLN A 11 9.29 -35.85 1.26
C GLN A 11 8.68 -35.00 2.37
N LEU A 12 8.85 -35.38 3.64
CA LEU A 12 8.44 -34.56 4.78
C LEU A 12 9.24 -33.27 4.85
N VAL A 13 10.56 -33.33 4.61
CA VAL A 13 11.42 -32.14 4.54
C VAL A 13 10.99 -31.21 3.41
N LEU A 14 10.70 -31.76 2.23
CA LEU A 14 10.19 -30.98 1.09
C LEU A 14 8.82 -30.35 1.37
N LEU A 15 7.93 -31.07 2.04
CA LEU A 15 6.62 -30.57 2.44
C LEU A 15 6.76 -29.38 3.40
N VAL A 16 7.59 -29.52 4.42
CA VAL A 16 7.84 -28.46 5.41
C VAL A 16 8.51 -27.25 4.75
N ALA A 17 9.48 -27.47 3.86
CA ALA A 17 10.11 -26.41 3.09
C ALA A 17 9.11 -25.68 2.20
N ALA A 18 8.22 -26.40 1.50
CA ALA A 18 7.18 -25.80 0.66
C ALA A 18 6.19 -24.97 1.48
N ILE A 19 5.74 -25.48 2.64
CA ILE A 19 4.87 -24.74 3.56
C ILE A 19 5.57 -23.47 4.05
N ALA A 20 6.84 -23.57 4.46
CA ALA A 20 7.63 -22.42 4.90
C ALA A 20 7.72 -21.35 3.80
N VAL A 21 8.02 -21.74 2.56
CA VAL A 21 8.07 -20.82 1.42
C VAL A 21 6.72 -20.15 1.18
N VAL A 22 5.61 -20.89 1.18
CA VAL A 22 4.27 -20.32 0.99
C VAL A 22 3.92 -19.33 2.10
N VAL A 23 4.24 -19.65 3.36
CA VAL A 23 4.01 -18.76 4.50
C VAL A 23 4.84 -17.47 4.36
N LEU A 24 6.11 -17.59 3.99
CA LEU A 24 7.01 -16.44 3.79
C LEU A 24 6.52 -15.53 2.65
N VAL A 25 6.11 -16.12 1.52
CA VAL A 25 5.56 -15.37 0.38
C VAL A 25 4.25 -14.69 0.74
N SER A 26 3.37 -15.39 1.47
CA SER A 26 2.11 -14.82 1.94
C SER A 26 2.33 -13.64 2.89
N GLN A 27 3.24 -13.77 3.87
CA GLN A 27 3.62 -12.67 4.76
C GLN A 27 4.17 -11.47 4.00
N LEU A 28 5.04 -11.71 3.00
CA LEU A 28 5.59 -10.66 2.17
C LEU A 28 4.48 -9.94 1.37
N PHE A 29 3.55 -10.70 0.78
CA PHE A 29 2.40 -10.15 0.06
C PHE A 29 1.52 -9.28 0.94
N PHE A 30 1.16 -9.75 2.14
CA PHE A 30 0.39 -8.96 3.10
C PHE A 30 1.16 -7.74 3.60
N ARG A 31 2.48 -7.82 3.74
CA ARG A 31 3.34 -6.68 4.11
C ARG A 31 3.38 -5.62 3.01
N ILE A 32 3.45 -6.02 1.74
CA ILE A 32 3.41 -5.07 0.62
C ILE A 32 2.04 -4.39 0.55
N LEU A 33 0.95 -5.16 0.71
CA LEU A 33 -0.41 -4.62 0.77
C LEU A 33 -0.59 -3.64 1.93
N SER A 34 -0.08 -3.96 3.12
CA SER A 34 -0.20 -3.08 4.29
C SER A 34 0.61 -1.79 4.14
N VAL A 35 1.81 -1.86 3.54
CA VAL A 35 2.61 -0.66 3.21
C VAL A 35 1.90 0.23 2.19
N GLY A 36 1.10 -0.32 1.28
CA GLY A 36 0.26 0.47 0.36
C GLY A 36 -1.02 1.02 1.01
N LEU A 37 -1.58 0.31 2.00
CA LEU A 37 -2.81 0.72 2.70
C LEU A 37 -2.58 1.85 3.72
N VAL A 38 -1.44 1.87 4.41
CA VAL A 38 -1.09 2.93 5.39
C VAL A 38 -1.12 4.33 4.78
N PRO A 39 -0.46 4.64 3.63
CA PRO A 39 -0.52 5.96 3.03
C PRO A 39 -1.92 6.27 2.48
N LEU A 40 -2.67 5.27 2.02
CA LEU A 40 -4.04 5.45 1.56
C LEU A 40 -4.97 5.85 2.71
N ILE A 41 -4.85 5.16 3.86
CA ILE A 41 -5.59 5.48 5.08
C ILE A 41 -5.16 6.86 5.61
N GLY A 42 -3.87 7.18 5.59
CA GLY A 42 -3.36 8.49 5.97
C GLY A 42 -3.93 9.62 5.10
N LEU A 43 -3.99 9.40 3.79
CA LEU A 43 -4.57 10.36 2.84
C LEU A 43 -6.07 10.54 3.08
N VAL A 44 -6.81 9.45 3.28
CA VAL A 44 -8.23 9.50 3.64
C VAL A 44 -8.43 10.22 4.97
N ALA A 45 -7.60 9.97 5.97
CA ALA A 45 -7.67 10.64 7.28
C ALA A 45 -7.43 12.16 7.16
N ILE A 46 -6.46 12.59 6.35
CA ILE A 46 -6.22 14.01 6.07
C ILE A 46 -7.43 14.63 5.37
N VAL A 47 -7.96 13.96 4.35
CA VAL A 47 -9.14 14.43 3.59
C VAL A 47 -10.38 14.51 4.48
N VAL A 48 -10.57 13.59 5.42
CA VAL A 48 -11.66 13.61 6.41
C VAL A 48 -11.43 14.70 7.46
N ALA A 49 -10.20 14.89 7.94
CA ALA A 49 -9.88 15.97 8.87
C ALA A 49 -10.13 17.34 8.25
N LEU A 50 -9.75 17.55 6.98
CA LEU A 50 -10.04 18.77 6.24
C LEU A 50 -11.54 18.98 6.03
N GLN A 51 -12.29 17.92 5.70
CA GLN A 51 -13.75 17.97 5.63
C GLN A 51 -14.38 18.36 6.96
N TYR A 52 -13.92 17.78 8.07
CA TYR A 52 -14.50 18.01 9.38
C TYR A 52 -14.17 19.40 9.94
N LEU A 53 -12.93 19.85 9.77
CA LEU A 53 -12.45 21.14 10.30
C LEU A 53 -12.89 22.33 9.45
N PHE A 54 -12.94 22.17 8.12
CA PHE A 54 -13.20 23.28 7.19
C PHE A 54 -14.57 23.15 6.47
N GLY A 55 -15.30 22.06 6.65
CA GLY A 55 -16.60 21.83 6.00
C GLY A 55 -16.54 21.63 4.48
N ILE A 56 -15.34 21.40 3.91
CA ILE A 56 -15.11 21.39 2.46
C ILE A 56 -15.27 19.97 1.92
N THR A 57 -16.07 19.78 0.88
CA THR A 57 -16.32 18.47 0.26
C THR A 57 -15.07 17.98 -0.50
N PRO A 58 -14.76 16.66 -0.55
CA PRO A 58 -13.54 16.18 -1.21
C PRO A 58 -13.49 16.52 -2.70
N ARG A 59 -14.66 16.64 -3.36
CA ARG A 59 -14.76 17.12 -4.74
C ARG A 59 -14.37 18.60 -4.88
N GLN A 60 -14.69 19.44 -3.90
CA GLN A 60 -14.30 20.85 -3.88
C GLN A 60 -12.79 20.97 -3.65
N LEU A 61 -12.22 20.24 -2.68
CA LEU A 61 -10.75 20.20 -2.49
C LEU A 61 -10.03 19.74 -3.75
N TRP A 62 -10.51 18.69 -4.41
CA TRP A 62 -9.91 18.20 -5.65
C TRP A 62 -10.02 19.21 -6.80
N PHE A 63 -11.14 19.91 -6.89
CA PHE A 63 -11.35 20.98 -7.87
C PHE A 63 -10.45 22.19 -7.61
N GLU A 64 -10.29 22.60 -6.35
CA GLU A 64 -9.37 23.68 -5.96
C GLU A 64 -7.92 23.29 -6.28
N VAL A 65 -7.50 22.08 -5.89
CA VAL A 65 -6.14 21.55 -6.10
C VAL A 65 -5.80 21.42 -7.59
N SER A 66 -6.74 21.03 -8.45
CA SER A 66 -6.50 20.93 -9.89
C SER A 66 -6.30 22.29 -10.58
N HIS A 67 -6.78 23.37 -9.95
CA HIS A 67 -6.58 24.75 -10.44
C HIS A 67 -5.37 25.45 -9.80
N LEU A 68 -4.78 24.89 -8.73
CA LEU A 68 -3.53 25.39 -8.14
C LEU A 68 -2.35 25.50 -9.12
N PRO A 69 -2.11 24.56 -10.06
CA PRO A 69 -1.03 24.69 -11.04
C PRO A 69 -1.18 25.93 -11.94
N GLN A 70 -2.43 26.27 -12.29
CA GLN A 70 -2.74 27.43 -13.11
C GLN A 70 -2.56 28.73 -12.31
N MET A 71 -2.97 28.74 -11.03
CA MET A 71 -2.70 29.85 -10.11
C MET A 71 -1.20 30.05 -9.88
N ALA A 72 -0.46 28.96 -9.69
CA ALA A 72 0.99 29.00 -9.54
C ALA A 72 1.68 29.56 -10.80
N MET A 73 1.31 29.09 -12.00
CA MET A 73 1.83 29.65 -13.26
C MET A 73 1.56 31.15 -13.40
N LYS A 74 0.36 31.62 -13.06
CA LYS A 74 0.04 33.05 -13.07
C LYS A 74 0.85 33.84 -12.04
N PHE A 75 1.06 33.28 -10.85
CA PHE A 75 1.87 33.90 -9.80
C PHE A 75 3.34 34.01 -10.21
N PHE A 76 3.93 32.93 -10.75
CA PHE A 76 5.30 32.96 -11.27
C PHE A 76 5.47 33.91 -12.47
N ASN A 77 4.50 33.95 -13.39
CA ASN A 77 4.51 34.92 -14.49
C ASN A 77 4.28 36.36 -14.03
N SER A 78 3.66 36.59 -12.86
CA SER A 78 3.53 37.94 -12.29
C SER A 78 4.76 38.40 -11.52
N LEU A 79 5.69 37.48 -11.21
CA LEU A 79 6.95 37.74 -10.53
C LEU A 79 8.15 37.84 -11.48
N ALA A 80 7.96 37.50 -12.76
CA ALA A 80 8.95 37.62 -13.85
C ALA A 80 8.70 38.89 -14.66
#